data_AF-W4P920-F1
#
_entry.id   AF-W4P920-F1
#
_cell.length_a   1.000
_cell.length_b   1.000
_cell.length_c   1.000
_cell.angle_alpha   90.00
_cell.angle_beta   90.00
_cell.angle_gamma   90.00
#
_symmetry.space_group_name_H-M   'P 1'
#
loop_
_entity.id
_entity.type
_entity.pdbx_description
1 polymer ?
#
loop_
_entity_poly.entity_id
_entity_poly.type
_entity_poly.pdbx_seq_one_letter_code
_entity_poly.pdbx_strand_id
1 'polypeptide(L)'
;MQPVIESEKEEGATSVGKVLLATVKGDVHDIGKNIVSVVMACNGYEIVDLGVMVPAETIVKCAIEEKVDMIGLSGLITPSLEEMAHVALNSRKRGWIFLC
;
A
#
# COMPACT_ATOMS: atom_id res chain seq x y z
N MET A 1 7.55 -11.09 -16.06
CA MET A 1 8.24 -9.88 -16.54
C MET A 1 7.76 -8.74 -15.67
N GLN A 2 8.62 -8.20 -14.80
CA GLN A 2 8.30 -6.94 -14.12
C GLN A 2 8.43 -5.81 -15.15
N PRO A 3 7.45 -4.89 -15.26
CA PRO A 3 7.55 -3.79 -16.18
C PRO A 3 8.66 -2.85 -15.71
N VAL A 4 9.51 -2.42 -16.65
CA VAL A 4 10.58 -1.47 -16.40
C VAL A 4 9.95 -0.09 -16.20
N ILE A 5 9.63 0.26 -14.95
CA ILE A 5 9.16 1.61 -14.56
C ILE A 5 10.33 2.42 -13.96
N GLU A 6 11.52 1.83 -13.83
CA GLU A 6 12.64 2.40 -13.07
C GLU A 6 13.37 3.60 -13.69
N SER A 7 12.98 4.13 -14.86
CA SER A 7 13.86 5.09 -15.56
C SER A 7 13.19 6.28 -16.25
N GLU A 8 12.08 6.80 -15.73
CA GLU A 8 11.57 8.14 -16.08
C GLU A 8 11.02 8.89 -14.85
N LYS A 9 11.77 8.90 -13.75
CA LYS A 9 11.58 9.98 -12.76
C LYS A 9 12.39 11.18 -13.27
N GLU A 10 11.71 12.17 -13.84
CA GLU A 10 12.35 13.47 -14.14
C GLU A 10 13.05 13.97 -12.87
N GLU A 11 14.37 14.18 -12.95
CA GLU A 11 15.18 14.71 -11.85
C GLU A 11 14.66 16.12 -11.49
N GLY A 12 13.75 16.19 -10.51
CA GLY A 12 13.10 17.44 -10.07
C GLY A 12 11.58 17.36 -9.92
N ALA A 13 10.92 16.28 -10.37
CA ALA A 13 9.50 16.09 -10.12
C ALA A 13 9.25 15.72 -8.65
N THR A 14 8.68 16.65 -7.88
CA THR A 14 8.13 16.36 -6.55
C THR A 14 7.06 15.29 -6.67
N SER A 15 7.20 14.18 -5.94
CA SER A 15 6.19 13.13 -5.90
C SER A 15 4.86 13.70 -5.41
N VAL A 16 3.75 13.22 -6.00
CA VAL A 16 2.39 13.66 -5.63
C VAL A 16 2.04 13.21 -4.20
N GLY A 17 2.67 12.13 -3.76
CA GLY A 17 2.59 11.57 -2.40
C GLY A 17 3.23 10.19 -2.36
N LYS A 18 3.43 9.65 -1.17
CA LYS A 18 3.93 8.29 -0.94
C LYS A 18 2.80 7.39 -0.43
N VAL A 19 2.58 6.26 -1.09
CA VAL A 19 1.50 5.29 -0.80
C VAL A 19 2.11 3.94 -0.44
N LEU A 20 1.67 3.38 0.69
CA LEU A 20 2.00 2.01 1.07
C LEU A 20 0.89 1.07 0.62
N LEU A 21 1.24 -0.04 -0.05
CA LEU A 21 0.30 -1.08 -0.45
C LEU A 21 0.66 -2.41 0.22
N ALA A 22 -0.33 -3.12 0.76
CA ALA A 22 -0.11 -4.41 1.40
C ALA A 22 -1.34 -5.32 1.29
N THR A 23 -1.14 -6.61 1.08
CA THR A 23 -2.19 -7.61 1.26
C THR A 23 -2.15 -8.09 2.71
N VAL A 24 -3.29 -8.08 3.38
CA VAL A 24 -3.35 -8.37 4.82
C VAL A 24 -2.99 -9.82 5.14
N LYS A 25 -2.67 -10.08 6.41
CA LYS A 25 -2.33 -11.40 6.92
C LYS A 25 -3.38 -12.44 6.53
N GLY A 26 -2.92 -13.60 6.07
CA GLY A 26 -3.78 -14.71 5.69
C GLY A 26 -4.35 -14.60 4.28
N ASP A 27 -4.03 -13.52 3.55
CA ASP A 27 -4.47 -13.31 2.17
C ASP A 27 -3.29 -13.20 1.21
N VAL A 28 -3.43 -13.87 0.06
CA VAL A 28 -2.44 -13.97 -1.02
C VAL A 28 -2.92 -13.30 -2.32
N HIS A 29 -4.14 -12.81 -2.35
CA HIS A 29 -4.73 -12.24 -3.57
C HIS A 29 -4.20 -10.82 -3.79
N ASP A 30 -3.22 -10.68 -4.67
CA ASP A 30 -2.47 -9.44 -4.91
C ASP A 30 -2.65 -8.84 -6.30
N ILE A 31 -3.41 -9.48 -7.19
CA ILE A 31 -3.61 -9.02 -8.57
C ILE A 31 -4.16 -7.58 -8.59
N GLY A 32 -5.21 -7.32 -7.79
CA GLY A 32 -5.80 -5.98 -7.67
C GLY A 32 -4.80 -4.95 -7.14
N LYS A 33 -4.05 -5.30 -6.08
CA LYS A 33 -2.98 -4.48 -5.51
C LYS A 33 -1.92 -4.11 -6.56
N ASN A 34 -1.47 -5.07 -7.35
CA ASN A 34 -0.41 -4.86 -8.34
C ASN A 34 -0.88 -3.96 -9.48
N ILE A 35 -2.14 -4.08 -9.92
CA ILE A 35 -2.73 -3.17 -10.90
C ILE A 35 -2.78 -1.74 -10.34
N VAL A 36 -3.28 -1.57 -9.11
CA VAL A 36 -3.36 -0.26 -8.46
C VAL A 36 -1.97 0.35 -8.25
N SER A 37 -0.98 -0.45 -7.86
CA SER A 37 0.42 -0.04 -7.72
C SER A 37 0.97 0.58 -9.01
N VAL A 38 0.77 -0.10 -10.15
CA VAL A 38 1.22 0.39 -11.46
C VAL A 38 0.48 1.68 -11.82
N VAL A 39 -0.85 1.72 -11.65
CA VAL A 39 -1.64 2.92 -11.96
C VAL A 39 -1.20 4.11 -11.10
N MET A 40 -1.01 3.94 -9.79
CA MET A 40 -0.56 5.02 -8.92
C MET A 40 0.86 5.48 -9.26
N ALA A 41 1.78 4.55 -9.53
CA ALA A 41 3.14 4.90 -9.96
C ALA A 41 3.13 5.72 -11.27
N CYS A 42 2.31 5.33 -12.26
CA CYS A 42 2.13 6.10 -13.50
C CYS A 42 1.53 7.50 -13.28
N ASN A 43 0.90 7.74 -12.13
CA ASN A 43 0.33 9.04 -11.76
C ASN A 43 1.26 9.84 -10.81
N GLY A 44 2.53 9.47 -10.69
CA GLY A 44 3.53 10.24 -9.94
C GLY A 44 3.54 10.00 -8.43
N TYR A 45 2.88 8.94 -7.95
CA TYR A 45 3.00 8.49 -6.56
C TYR A 45 4.24 7.61 -6.36
N GLU A 46 4.87 7.75 -5.21
CA GLU A 46 5.91 6.82 -4.76
C GLU A 46 5.25 5.64 -4.05
N ILE A 47 5.55 4.41 -4.48
CA ILE A 47 4.89 3.21 -3.97
C ILE A 47 5.84 2.40 -3.08
N VAL A 48 5.36 2.06 -1.89
CA VAL A 48 5.97 1.09 -0.97
C VAL A 48 5.09 -0.15 -0.95
N ASP A 49 5.49 -1.21 -1.64
CA ASP A 49 4.73 -2.47 -1.67
C ASP A 49 5.31 -3.49 -0.68
N LEU A 50 4.51 -3.87 0.31
CA LEU A 50 4.89 -4.89 1.30
C LEU A 50 4.55 -6.32 0.87
N GLY A 51 3.89 -6.50 -0.29
CA GLY A 51 3.54 -7.80 -0.82
C GLY A 51 2.29 -8.41 -0.18
N VAL A 52 2.37 -9.71 0.13
CA VAL A 52 1.24 -10.51 0.60
C VAL A 52 1.40 -11.03 2.02
N MET A 53 0.28 -11.39 2.65
CA MET A 53 0.24 -11.97 4.00
C MET A 53 0.91 -11.10 5.07
N VAL A 54 0.78 -9.78 4.97
CA VAL A 54 1.50 -8.84 5.83
C VAL A 54 0.75 -8.61 7.16
N PRO A 55 1.41 -8.79 8.32
CA PRO A 55 0.80 -8.48 9.62
C PRO A 55 0.51 -6.99 9.80
N ALA A 56 -0.57 -6.67 10.52
CA ALA A 56 -1.00 -5.30 10.80
C ALA A 56 0.11 -4.43 11.43
N GLU A 57 0.87 -4.98 12.38
CA GLU A 57 1.96 -4.27 13.05
C GLU A 57 3.07 -3.87 12.07
N THR A 58 3.41 -4.75 11.13
CA THR A 58 4.40 -4.48 10.09
C THR A 58 3.93 -3.37 9.15
N ILE A 59 2.67 -3.40 8.73
CA ILE A 59 2.06 -2.36 7.88
C ILE A 59 2.16 -1.00 8.57
N VAL A 60 1.73 -0.92 9.83
CA VAL A 60 1.76 0.35 10.60
C VAL A 60 3.20 0.82 10.83
N LYS A 61 4.11 -0.09 11.19
CA LYS A 61 5.51 0.24 11.43
C LYS A 61 6.18 0.80 10.18
N CYS A 62 6.05 0.11 9.05
CA CYS A 62 6.64 0.55 7.79
C CYS A 62 6.01 1.87 7.33
N ALA A 63 4.70 2.05 7.49
CA ALA A 63 4.04 3.32 7.17
C ALA A 63 4.58 4.51 7.98
N ILE A 64 4.98 4.30 9.24
CA ILE A 64 5.65 5.33 10.06
C ILE A 64 7.08 5.58 9.59
N GLU A 65 7.85 4.51 9.39
CA GLU A 65 9.27 4.60 9.01
C GLU A 65 9.44 5.26 7.65
N GLU A 66 8.59 4.91 6.70
CA GLU A 66 8.58 5.44 5.34
C GLU A 66 7.87 6.80 5.22
N LYS A 67 7.17 7.23 6.29
CA LYS A 67 6.36 8.46 6.35
C LYS A 67 5.38 8.55 5.18
N VAL A 68 4.56 7.52 5.00
CA VAL A 68 3.58 7.47 3.90
C VAL A 68 2.38 8.35 4.18
N ASP A 69 1.79 8.89 3.12
CA ASP A 69 0.59 9.73 3.16
C ASP A 69 -0.69 8.88 3.18
N MET A 70 -0.65 7.70 2.54
CA MET A 70 -1.80 6.82 2.36
C MET A 70 -1.41 5.34 2.52
N ILE A 71 -2.33 4.53 3.02
CA ILE A 71 -2.20 3.07 3.06
C ILE A 71 -3.33 2.44 2.26
N GLY A 72 -3.00 1.67 1.24
CA GLY A 72 -3.91 0.78 0.54
C GLY A 72 -3.77 -0.65 1.06
N LEU A 73 -4.87 -1.23 1.50
CA LEU A 73 -4.93 -2.63 1.92
C LEU A 73 -5.63 -3.44 0.83
N SER A 74 -5.18 -4.68 0.65
CA SER A 74 -5.82 -5.63 -0.25
C SER A 74 -6.25 -6.87 0.53
N GLY A 75 -7.47 -7.33 0.24
CA GLY A 75 -8.05 -8.56 0.77
C GLY A 75 -9.24 -8.97 -0.08
N LEU A 76 -9.36 -10.25 -0.38
CA LEU A 76 -10.43 -10.79 -1.22
C LEU A 76 -11.46 -11.59 -0.43
N ILE A 77 -11.01 -12.36 0.56
CA ILE A 77 -11.87 -13.29 1.32
C ILE A 77 -12.42 -12.64 2.58
N THR A 78 -13.57 -13.13 3.08
CA THR A 78 -14.24 -12.57 4.26
C THR A 78 -13.33 -12.40 5.50
N PRO A 79 -12.45 -13.36 5.86
CA PRO A 79 -11.51 -13.17 6.97
C PRO A 79 -10.55 -11.99 6.77
N SER A 80 -10.17 -11.70 5.53
CA SER A 80 -9.26 -10.60 5.20
C SER A 80 -9.92 -9.25 5.41
N LEU A 81 -11.22 -9.12 5.18
CA LEU A 81 -11.94 -7.87 5.43
C LEU A 81 -11.92 -7.50 6.92
N GLU A 82 -12.03 -8.48 7.81
CA GLU A 82 -11.91 -8.27 9.26
C GLU A 82 -10.50 -7.77 9.62
N GLU A 83 -9.46 -8.33 9.00
CA GLU A 83 -8.08 -7.87 9.22
C GLU A 83 -7.83 -6.47 8.65
N MET A 84 -8.41 -6.13 7.50
CA MET A 84 -8.34 -4.77 6.95
C MET A 84 -8.98 -3.75 7.91
N ALA A 85 -10.14 -4.10 8.48
CA ALA A 85 -10.80 -3.27 9.49
C ALA A 85 -9.94 -3.11 10.75
N HIS A 86 -9.30 -4.19 11.19
CA HIS A 86 -8.39 -4.18 12.34
C HIS A 86 -7.18 -3.25 12.10
N VAL A 87 -6.55 -3.30 10.92
CA VAL A 87 -5.47 -2.38 10.53
C VAL A 87 -5.95 -0.92 10.52
N ALA A 88 -7.12 -0.66 9.91
CA ALA A 88 -7.68 0.67 9.81
C ALA A 88 -8.02 1.27 11.19
N LEU A 89 -8.52 0.45 12.13
CA LEU A 89 -8.81 0.87 13.50
C LEU A 89 -7.54 1.22 14.30
N ASN A 90 -6.48 0.43 14.16
CA ASN A 90 -5.19 0.70 14.81
C ASN A 90 -4.50 1.98 14.30
N SER A 91 -4.86 2.39 13.08
CA SER A 91 -4.20 3.47 12.34
C SER A 91 -4.96 4.80 12.35
N ARG A 92 -6.28 4.79 12.60
CA ARG A 92 -7.16 5.98 12.54
C ARG A 92 -6.75 7.13 13.47
N LYS A 93 -5.91 6.84 14.48
CA LYS A 93 -5.31 7.85 15.37
C LYS A 93 -4.27 8.75 14.69
N ARG A 94 -3.81 8.40 13.48
CA ARG A 94 -2.66 9.04 12.80
C ARG A 94 -3.01 9.78 11.50
N GLY A 95 -4.30 9.84 11.13
CA GLY A 95 -4.77 10.65 9.99
C GLY A 95 -4.57 10.03 8.60
N TRP A 96 -4.15 8.77 8.49
CA TRP A 96 -4.00 8.11 7.19
C TRP A 96 -5.33 7.78 6.52
N ILE A 97 -5.35 7.97 5.21
CA ILE A 97 -6.45 7.58 4.34
C ILE A 97 -6.26 6.10 3.97
N PHE A 98 -7.33 5.31 4.07
CA PHE A 98 -7.34 3.89 3.74
C PHE A 98 -8.08 3.65 2.42
N LEU A 99 -7.44 2.91 1.51
CA LEU A 99 -8.08 2.31 0.35
C LEU A 99 -8.31 0.82 0.66
N CYS A 100 -9.56 0.36 0.65
CA CYS A 100 -9.92 -1.07 0.79
C CYS A 100 -10.16 -1.69 -0.58
#